data_AF-A0A9E3WPN4-F1
#
_entry.id   AF-A0A9E3WPN4-F1
#
_cell.length_a   1.000
_cell.length_b   1.000
_cell.length_c   1.000
_cell.angle_alpha   90.00
_cell.angle_beta   90.00
_cell.angle_gamma   90.00
#
_symmetry.space_group_name_H-M   'P 1'
#
loop_
_entity.id
_entity.type
_entity.pdbx_description
1 polymer ?
#
loop_
_entity_poly.entity_id
_entity_poly.type
_entity_poly.pdbx_seq_one_letter_code
_entity_poly.pdbx_strand_id
1 'polypeptide(L)'
;MENVSQEATSKPDDKQAFKAAKIVKRVRAASSRKSWEIFRQATVERRPDAQIASEFGVTIGTVYKTTFRIKQRLLEECQKIR
;
A
#
# COMPACT_ATOMS: atom_id res chain seq x y z
N MET A 1 -43.92 16.07 -20.90
CA MET A 1 -42.91 15.79 -21.93
C MET A 1 -41.60 16.31 -21.36
N GLU A 2 -40.96 15.53 -20.49
CA GLU A 2 -39.96 14.51 -20.87
C GLU A 2 -38.75 15.21 -21.52
N ASN A 3 -37.51 15.08 -21.06
CA ASN A 3 -36.93 13.87 -20.54
C ASN A 3 -35.73 14.17 -19.65
N VAL A 4 -35.63 13.35 -18.60
CA VAL A 4 -34.53 13.21 -17.67
C VAL A 4 -33.30 12.77 -18.44
N SER A 5 -32.18 13.47 -18.31
CA SER A 5 -30.86 12.91 -18.59
C SER A 5 -30.08 12.90 -17.29
N GLN A 6 -30.37 11.87 -16.49
CA GLN A 6 -29.46 11.35 -15.49
C GLN A 6 -28.23 10.82 -16.24
N GLU A 7 -27.26 11.69 -16.47
CA GLU A 7 -25.94 11.26 -16.88
C GLU A 7 -25.27 10.66 -15.64
N ALA A 8 -25.38 9.33 -15.55
CA ALA A 8 -24.77 8.54 -14.49
C ALA A 8 -23.24 8.63 -14.59
N THR A 9 -22.66 9.67 -14.02
CA THR A 9 -21.22 9.72 -13.71
C THR A 9 -20.95 8.74 -12.58
N SER A 10 -20.90 7.45 -12.89
CA SER A 10 -20.40 6.45 -11.94
C SER A 10 -18.95 6.79 -11.62
N LYS A 11 -18.71 7.36 -10.43
CA LYS A 11 -17.40 7.77 -9.95
C LYS A 11 -16.39 6.61 -10.10
N PRO A 12 -15.17 6.84 -10.62
CA PRO A 12 -14.12 5.84 -10.63
C PRO A 12 -13.63 5.40 -9.23
N ASP A 13 -14.12 5.98 -8.13
CA ASP A 13 -13.45 5.90 -6.84
C ASP A 13 -13.74 4.64 -5.99
N ASP A 14 -14.98 4.20 -5.85
CA ASP A 14 -15.31 3.24 -4.78
C ASP A 14 -14.82 1.81 -5.07
N LYS A 15 -14.97 1.35 -6.32
CA LYS A 15 -14.54 0.01 -6.73
C LYS A 15 -13.01 -0.11 -6.73
N GLN A 16 -12.30 0.93 -7.16
CA GLN A 16 -10.84 0.92 -7.20
C GLN A 16 -10.25 1.05 -5.79
N ALA A 17 -10.80 1.92 -4.95
CA ALA A 17 -10.44 2.01 -3.54
C ALA A 17 -10.70 0.69 -2.79
N PHE A 18 -11.84 0.04 -3.05
CA PHE A 18 -12.15 -1.27 -2.47
C PHE A 18 -11.14 -2.34 -2.89
N LYS A 19 -10.78 -2.41 -4.18
CA LYS A 19 -9.75 -3.32 -4.68
C LYS A 19 -8.38 -3.04 -4.04
N ALA A 20 -7.98 -1.77 -3.96
CA ALA A 20 -6.71 -1.36 -3.35
C ALA A 20 -6.66 -1.73 -1.85
N ALA A 21 -7.74 -1.46 -1.10
CA ALA A 21 -7.83 -1.83 0.31
C ALA A 21 -7.72 -3.35 0.52
N LYS A 22 -8.33 -4.15 -0.37
CA LYS A 22 -8.23 -5.61 -0.33
C LYS A 22 -6.79 -6.10 -0.58
N ILE A 23 -6.10 -5.50 -1.55
CA ILE A 23 -4.68 -5.79 -1.85
C ILE A 23 -3.80 -5.47 -0.64
N VAL A 24 -3.93 -4.26 -0.10
CA VAL A 24 -3.17 -3.82 1.09
C VAL A 24 -3.40 -4.76 2.27
N LYS A 25 -4.66 -5.16 2.51
CA LYS A 25 -5.00 -6.10 3.60
C LYS A 25 -4.30 -7.45 3.42
N ARG A 26 -4.25 -7.99 2.20
CA ARG A 26 -3.55 -9.26 1.92
C ARG A 26 -2.05 -9.14 2.12
N VAL A 27 -1.42 -8.12 1.57
CA VAL A 27 0.04 -7.94 1.69
C VAL A 27 0.43 -7.68 3.15
N ARG A 28 -0.38 -6.92 3.90
CA ARG A 28 -0.18 -6.72 5.34
C ARG A 28 -0.25 -8.04 6.10
N ALA A 29 -1.25 -8.88 5.82
CA ALA A 29 -1.40 -10.18 6.48
C ALA A 29 -0.25 -11.16 6.16
N ALA A 30 0.31 -11.08 4.95
CA ALA A 30 1.46 -11.88 4.52
C ALA A 30 2.83 -11.33 4.96
N SER A 31 2.86 -10.20 5.66
CA SER A 31 4.07 -9.54 6.13
C SER A 31 4.16 -9.61 7.65
N SER A 32 5.38 -9.69 8.19
CA SER A 32 5.53 -9.57 9.64
C SER A 32 5.10 -8.18 10.10
N ARG A 33 4.61 -8.08 11.35
CA ARG A 33 4.25 -6.78 11.95
C ARG A 33 5.42 -5.79 11.87
N LYS A 34 6.64 -6.25 12.16
CA LYS A 34 7.86 -5.44 12.10
C LYS A 34 8.14 -4.92 10.67
N SER A 35 8.09 -5.80 9.66
CA SER A 35 8.32 -5.41 8.28
C SER A 35 7.28 -4.43 7.76
N TRP A 36 6.00 -4.66 8.09
CA TRP A 36 4.92 -3.76 7.71
C TRP A 36 5.08 -2.37 8.33
N GLU A 37 5.47 -2.32 9.59
CA GLU A 37 5.67 -1.04 10.29
C GLU A 37 6.86 -0.25 9.71
N ILE A 38 7.99 -0.90 9.45
CA ILE A 38 9.13 -0.30 8.74
C ILE A 38 8.67 0.31 7.40
N PHE A 39 7.92 -0.44 6.61
CA PHE A 39 7.40 0.06 5.32
C PHE A 39 6.45 1.25 5.48
N ARG A 40 5.55 1.21 6.47
CA ARG A 40 4.58 2.27 6.76
C ARG A 40 5.30 3.57 7.14
N GLN A 41 6.25 3.50 8.07
CA GLN A 41 7.02 4.67 8.49
C GLN A 41 7.86 5.25 7.34
N ALA A 42 8.52 4.39 6.55
CA ALA A 42 9.36 4.84 5.44
C ALA A 42 8.55 5.42 4.26
N THR A 43 7.40 4.82 3.93
CA THR A 43 6.67 5.16 2.69
C THR A 43 5.49 6.10 2.92
N VAL A 44 4.71 5.88 3.99
CA VAL A 44 3.50 6.67 4.28
C VAL A 44 3.87 7.90 5.11
N GLU A 45 4.64 7.71 6.19
CA GLU A 45 5.05 8.82 7.07
C GLU A 45 6.30 9.54 6.59
N ARG A 46 7.03 8.96 5.62
CA ARG A 46 8.28 9.51 5.06
C ARG A 46 9.33 9.83 6.13
N ARG A 47 9.39 9.03 7.20
CA ARG A 47 10.40 9.17 8.25
C ARG A 47 11.79 8.83 7.70
N PRO A 48 12.88 9.48 8.17
CA PRO A 48 14.23 9.19 7.72
C PRO A 48 14.64 7.73 8.01
N ASP A 49 15.21 7.05 7.02
CA ASP A 49 15.58 5.63 7.14
C ASP A 49 16.53 5.35 8.31
N ALA A 50 17.42 6.28 8.63
CA ALA A 50 18.35 6.16 9.77
C ALA A 50 17.61 6.11 11.12
N GLN A 51 16.53 6.90 11.28
CA GLN A 51 15.73 6.88 12.51
C GLN A 51 14.95 5.58 12.62
N ILE A 52 14.35 5.12 11.52
CA ILE A 52 13.63 3.83 11.47
C ILE A 52 14.59 2.67 11.77
N ALA A 53 15.77 2.68 11.15
CA ALA A 53 16.80 1.67 11.38
C ALA A 53 17.18 1.57 12.87
N SER A 54 17.41 2.73 13.51
CA SER A 54 17.70 2.81 14.94
C SER A 54 16.53 2.30 15.80
N GLU A 55 15.30 2.76 15.54
CA GLU A 55 14.09 2.37 16.28
C GLU A 55 13.84 0.85 16.27
N PHE A 56 14.05 0.21 15.12
CA PHE A 56 13.80 -1.22 14.95
C PHE A 56 15.03 -2.11 15.19
N GLY A 57 16.19 -1.53 15.52
CA GLY A 57 17.44 -2.27 15.71
C GLY A 57 17.86 -3.02 14.44
N VAL A 58 17.80 -2.37 13.29
CA VAL A 58 18.19 -2.93 11.98
C VAL A 58 19.12 -1.97 11.24
N THR A 59 19.72 -2.43 10.14
CA THR A 59 20.51 -1.54 9.27
C THR A 59 19.62 -0.70 8.36
N ILE A 60 20.12 0.45 7.90
CA ILE A 60 19.46 1.24 6.84
C ILE A 60 19.20 0.38 5.60
N GLY A 61 20.17 -0.47 5.20
CA GLY A 61 19.99 -1.41 4.09
C GLY A 61 18.82 -2.39 4.31
N THR A 62 18.55 -2.81 5.55
CA THR A 62 17.38 -3.62 5.90
C THR A 62 16.08 -2.84 5.72
N VAL A 63 16.05 -1.54 6.04
CA VAL A 63 14.88 -0.66 5.80
C VAL A 63 14.58 -0.58 4.30
N TYR A 64 15.60 -0.31 3.47
CA TYR A 64 15.48 -0.31 2.01
C TYR A 64 14.95 -1.64 1.47
N LYS A 65 15.58 -2.77 1.82
CA LYS A 65 15.19 -4.10 1.33
C LYS A 65 13.77 -4.47 1.77
N THR A 66 13.39 -4.13 3.00
CA THR A 66 12.04 -4.41 3.52
C THR A 66 11.00 -3.61 2.75
N THR A 67 11.24 -2.31 2.55
CA THR A 67 10.37 -1.43 1.79
C THR A 67 10.22 -1.89 0.34
N PHE A 68 11.33 -2.23 -0.32
CA PHE A 68 11.32 -2.73 -1.69
C PHE A 68 10.50 -4.02 -1.82
N ARG A 69 10.69 -5.00 -0.93
CA ARG A 69 9.95 -6.27 -0.95
C ARG A 69 8.44 -6.07 -0.79
N ILE A 70 8.02 -5.17 0.10
CA ILE A 70 6.58 -4.89 0.28
C ILE A 70 6.01 -4.18 -0.95
N LYS A 71 6.74 -3.22 -1.54
CA LYS A 71 6.32 -2.58 -2.81
C LYS A 71 6.17 -3.59 -3.95
N GLN A 72 7.12 -4.52 -4.11
CA GLN A 72 7.03 -5.58 -5.11
C GLN A 72 5.79 -6.46 -4.91
N ARG A 73 5.54 -6.92 -3.68
CA ARG A 73 4.33 -7.70 -3.37
C ARG A 73 3.02 -6.94 -3.67
N LEU A 74 2.98 -5.64 -3.37
CA LEU A 74 1.81 -4.80 -3.71
C LEU A 74 1.62 -4.73 -5.23
N LEU A 75 2.69 -4.55 -6.00
CA LEU A 75 2.64 -4.53 -7.47
C LEU A 75 2.18 -5.87 -8.04
N GLU A 76 2.73 -6.99 -7.54
CA GLU A 76 2.32 -8.34 -7.93
C GLU A 76 0.81 -8.57 -7.66
N GLU A 77 0.31 -8.19 -6.49
CA GLU A 77 -1.12 -8.32 -6.17
C GLU A 77 -2.00 -7.40 -7.03
N CYS A 78 -1.54 -6.20 -7.37
CA CYS A 78 -2.24 -5.33 -8.32
C CYS A 78 -2.36 -5.97 -9.70
N GLN A 79 -1.29 -6.63 -10.19
CA GLN A 79 -1.28 -7.32 -11.48
C GLN A 79 -2.25 -8.50 -11.54
N LYS A 80 -2.50 -9.19 -10.41
CA LYS A 80 -3.44 -10.32 -10.33
C LYS A 80 -4.92 -9.92 -10.44
N ILE A 81 -5.24 -8.63 -10.30
CA ILE A 81 -6.63 -8.13 -10.25
C ILE A 81 -6.97 -7.32 -11.53
N ARG A 82 -6.01 -7.17 -12.44
CA ARG A 82 -6.21 -6.60 -13.78
C ARG A 82 -6.82 -7.65 -14.71
#